data_AF-V9LD47-F1
#
_entry.id   AF-V9LD47-F1
#
_cell.length_a   1.000
_cell.length_b   1.000
_cell.length_c   1.000
_cell.angle_alpha   90.00
_cell.angle_beta   90.00
_cell.angle_gamma   90.00
#
_symmetry.space_group_name_H-M   'P 1'
#
loop_
_entity.id
_entity.type
_entity.pdbx_description
1 polymer ?
#
loop_
_entity_poly.entity_id
_entity_poly.type
_entity_poly.pdbx_seq_one_letter_code
_entity_poly.pdbx_strand_id
1 'polypeptide(L)'
;MMERTIQTIKKMWKKAEESKEDKHLALLAYRNTPIDDQGQLPAQMLIFRRLRDGLIRKEAKLRPQIQRKRNWKKQGQEPQKEQTFQKGEALWFWRKNLKTEG
;
A
#
# COMPACT_ATOMS: atom_id res chain seq x y z
N MET A 1 -5.03 -6.54 3.32
CA MET A 1 -3.64 -6.21 3.75
C MET A 1 -3.11 -7.16 4.83
N MET A 2 -3.84 -7.40 5.92
CA MET A 2 -3.38 -8.27 7.02
C MET A 2 -2.94 -9.68 6.56
N GLU A 3 -3.75 -10.35 5.74
CA GLU A 3 -3.43 -11.70 5.26
C GLU A 3 -2.12 -11.76 4.47
N ARG A 4 -1.87 -10.76 3.60
CA ARG A 4 -0.62 -10.65 2.84
C ARG A 4 0.57 -10.46 3.77
N THR A 5 0.44 -9.64 4.82
CA THR A 5 1.49 -9.47 5.84
C THR A 5 1.81 -10.79 6.54
N ILE A 6 0.78 -11.56 6.93
CA ILE A 6 0.97 -12.88 7.56
C ILE A 6 1.68 -13.84 6.60
N GLN A 7 1.27 -13.86 5.32
CA GLN A 7 1.94 -14.66 4.29
C GLN A 7 3.41 -14.29 4.14
N THR A 8 3.74 -12.98 4.13
CA THR A 8 5.13 -12.50 4.06
C THR A 8 5.95 -12.95 5.27
N ILE A 9 5.41 -12.81 6.48
CA ILE A 9 6.11 -13.22 7.72
C ILE A 9 6.38 -14.73 7.71
N LYS A 10 5.38 -15.54 7.34
CA LYS A 10 5.54 -17.01 7.26
C LYS A 10 6.64 -17.40 6.27
N LYS A 11 6.65 -16.80 5.07
CA LYS A 11 7.69 -17.03 4.06
C LYS A 11 9.08 -16.61 4.54
N MET A 12 9.16 -15.46 5.21
CA MET A 12 10.42 -14.94 5.76
C MET A 12 10.98 -15.87 6.84
N TRP A 13 10.15 -16.36 7.75
CA TRP A 13 10.59 -17.30 8.79
C TRP A 13 11.03 -18.64 8.23
N LYS A 14 10.38 -19.15 7.18
CA LYS A 14 10.82 -20.35 6.49
C LYS A 14 12.24 -20.18 5.94
N LYS A 15 12.52 -19.05 5.29
CA LYS A 15 13.88 -18.74 4.77
C LYS A 15 14.92 -18.58 5.87
N ALA A 16 14.56 -17.93 6.98
CA ALA A 16 15.46 -17.79 8.13
C ALA A 16 15.81 -19.15 8.72
N GLU A 17 14.85 -20.08 8.80
CA GLU A 17 15.07 -21.44 9.26
C GLU A 17 15.97 -22.25 8.33
N GLU A 18 15.73 -22.17 7.01
CA GLU A 18 16.57 -22.78 5.98
C GLU A 18 18.03 -22.26 6.06
N SER A 19 18.21 -20.98 6.37
CA SER A 19 19.52 -20.32 6.45
C SER A 19 20.15 -20.38 7.86
N LYS A 20 19.47 -21.00 8.84
CA LYS A 20 19.85 -21.03 10.27
C LYS A 20 20.06 -19.63 10.88
N GLU A 21 19.32 -18.64 10.41
CA GLU A 21 19.31 -17.28 10.92
C GLU A 21 18.26 -17.09 12.03
N ASP A 22 18.41 -16.03 12.82
CA ASP A 22 17.47 -15.67 13.87
C ASP A 22 16.17 -15.06 13.28
N LYS A 23 15.04 -15.75 13.52
CA LYS A 23 13.70 -15.36 13.08
C LYS A 23 13.25 -14.00 13.63
N HIS A 24 13.68 -13.64 14.84
CA HIS A 24 13.37 -12.37 15.48
C HIS A 24 14.18 -11.22 14.91
N LEU A 25 15.44 -11.45 14.53
CA LEU A 25 16.23 -10.46 13.79
C LEU A 25 15.61 -10.16 12.42
N ALA A 26 15.16 -11.18 11.70
CA ALA A 26 14.44 -11.00 10.44
C ALA A 26 13.16 -10.17 10.62
N LEU A 27 12.39 -10.45 11.69
CA LEU A 27 11.18 -9.68 12.01
C LEU A 27 11.50 -8.23 12.44
N LEU A 28 12.60 -8.01 13.17
CA LEU A 28 13.07 -6.68 13.53
C LEU A 28 13.44 -5.87 12.28
N ALA A 29 14.15 -6.48 11.33
CA ALA A 29 14.49 -5.86 10.06
C ALA A 29 13.22 -5.51 9.28
N TYR A 30 12.28 -6.44 9.14
CA TYR A 30 10.98 -6.19 8.50
C TYR A 30 10.23 -5.03 9.14
N ARG A 31 10.19 -4.96 10.48
CA ARG A 31 9.58 -3.87 11.25
C ARG A 31 10.21 -2.50 10.96
N ASN A 32 11.49 -2.49 10.61
CA ASN A 32 12.31 -1.31 10.39
C ASN A 32 12.59 -0.98 8.90
N THR A 33 12.00 -1.74 7.95
CA THR A 33 12.06 -1.44 6.51
C THR A 33 10.76 -0.77 6.02
N PRO A 34 10.87 0.25 5.16
CA PRO A 34 9.69 0.81 4.49
C PRO A 34 8.95 -0.24 3.68
N ILE A 35 7.61 -0.32 3.81
CA ILE A 35 6.78 -1.23 3.00
C ILE A 35 6.20 -0.53 1.76
N ASP A 36 6.16 0.81 1.75
CA ASP A 36 5.56 1.60 0.69
C ASP A 36 6.52 2.68 0.15
N ASP A 37 6.18 3.22 -1.01
CA ASP A 37 6.88 4.36 -1.64
C ASP A 37 6.84 5.63 -0.79
N GLN A 38 5.99 5.64 0.23
CA GLN A 38 5.82 6.74 1.16
C GLN A 38 6.78 6.67 2.35
N GLY A 39 7.59 5.62 2.45
CA GLY A 39 8.60 5.47 3.48
C GLY A 39 8.03 5.04 4.85
N GLN A 40 6.79 4.54 4.92
CA GLN A 40 6.17 4.11 6.16
C GLN A 40 6.66 2.74 6.60
N LEU A 41 7.04 2.67 7.87
CA LEU A 41 7.57 1.47 8.48
C LEU A 41 6.46 0.73 9.25
N PRO A 42 6.43 -0.61 9.22
CA PRO A 42 5.40 -1.37 9.93
C PRO A 42 5.43 -1.14 11.45
N ALA A 43 6.61 -0.93 12.05
CA ALA A 43 6.69 -0.53 13.45
C ALA A 43 5.98 0.81 13.72
N GLN A 44 6.10 1.78 12.83
CA GLN A 44 5.43 3.06 13.00
C GLN A 44 3.91 2.96 12.83
N MET A 45 3.42 2.01 12.03
CA MET A 45 1.99 1.76 11.87
C MET A 45 1.37 1.08 13.10
N LEU A 46 2.12 0.20 13.77
CA LEU A 46 1.63 -0.59 14.89
C LEU A 46 1.84 0.09 16.26
N ILE A 47 3.02 0.68 16.46
CA ILE A 47 3.46 1.21 17.77
C ILE A 47 3.91 2.68 17.69
N PHE A 48 3.67 3.35 16.56
CA PHE A 48 3.97 4.77 16.35
C PHE A 48 5.43 5.17 16.56
N ARG A 49 6.39 4.23 16.56
CA ARG A 49 7.82 4.53 16.76
C ARG A 49 8.69 3.65 15.88
N ARG A 50 9.94 4.06 15.67
CA ARG A 50 10.97 3.20 15.07
C ARG A 50 11.67 2.38 16.16
N LEU A 51 12.09 1.17 15.82
CA LEU A 51 12.82 0.31 16.74
C LEU A 51 14.33 0.55 16.61
N ARG A 52 15.07 0.34 17.69
CA ARG A 52 16.53 0.30 17.63
C ARG A 52 16.97 -0.98 16.94
N ASP A 53 17.93 -0.85 16.03
CA ASP A 53 18.63 -1.93 15.34
C ASP A 53 20.13 -1.60 15.33
N GLY A 54 20.95 -2.47 14.72
CA GLY A 54 22.39 -2.25 14.60
C GLY A 54 22.78 -1.06 13.72
N LEU A 55 21.82 -0.35 13.13
CA LEU A 55 22.07 0.82 12.30
C LEU A 55 22.14 2.08 13.16
N ILE A 56 23.10 2.95 12.84
CA ILE A 56 23.21 4.25 13.50
C ILE A 56 21.98 5.10 13.13
N ARG A 57 21.18 5.47 14.13
CA ARG A 57 19.98 6.30 13.96
C ARG A 57 20.03 7.49 14.90
N LYS A 58 19.58 8.65 14.42
CA LYS A 58 19.34 9.82 15.27
C LYS A 58 18.28 9.48 16.32
N GLU A 59 18.56 9.77 17.59
CA GLU A 59 17.65 9.48 18.72
C GLU A 59 16.25 10.09 18.54
N ALA A 60 16.18 11.26 17.92
CA ALA A 60 14.92 11.92 17.59
C ALA A 60 13.96 11.03 16.78
N LYS A 61 14.49 10.14 15.92
CA LYS A 61 13.68 9.22 15.09
C LYS A 61 13.15 8.00 15.85
N LEU A 62 13.66 7.74 17.06
CA LEU A 62 13.21 6.65 17.92
C LEU A 62 12.03 7.06 18.81
N ARG A 63 11.79 8.36 18.93
CA ARG A 63 10.66 8.90 19.68
C ARG A 63 9.34 8.52 18.98
N PRO A 64 8.26 8.29 19.74
CA PRO A 64 6.95 8.07 19.15
C PRO A 64 6.55 9.27 18.30
N GLN A 65 6.12 9.00 17.07
CA GLN A 65 5.59 9.95 16.13
C GLN A 65 4.20 9.49 15.73
N ILE A 66 3.19 10.21 16.23
CA ILE A 66 1.80 10.00 15.83
C ILE A 66 1.69 10.36 14.35
N GLN A 67 1.38 9.36 13.52
CA GLN A 67 1.12 9.59 12.12
C GLN A 67 -0.24 10.31 12.01
N ARG A 68 -0.23 11.56 11.52
CA ARG A 68 -1.47 12.27 11.20
C ARG A 68 -2.17 11.52 10.07
N LYS A 69 -3.50 11.37 10.15
CA LYS A 69 -4.31 10.73 9.10
C LYS A 69 -3.96 11.35 7.75
N ARG A 70 -3.39 10.54 6.84
CA ARG A 70 -3.04 10.98 5.50
C ARG A 70 -4.31 10.99 4.65
N ASN A 71 -4.60 12.10 4.00
CA ASN A 71 -5.72 12.19 3.05
C ASN A 71 -5.39 11.30 1.83
N TRP A 72 -6.00 10.12 1.79
CA TRP A 72 -5.83 9.09 0.75
C TRP A 72 -6.46 9.46 -0.61
N LYS A 73 -7.18 10.57 -0.68
CA LYS A 73 -7.71 11.11 -1.93
C LYS A 73 -6.55 11.76 -2.69
N LYS A 74 -6.00 11.08 -3.72
CA LYS A 74 -5.55 11.68 -5.00
C LYS A 74 -4.72 10.80 -5.95
N GLN A 75 -4.32 9.56 -5.61
CA GLN A 75 -3.29 8.87 -6.43
C GLN A 75 -3.76 7.72 -7.34
N GLY A 76 -5.07 7.45 -7.51
CA GLY A 76 -5.49 6.31 -8.34
C GLY A 76 -6.89 6.37 -8.95
N GLN A 77 -7.50 7.56 -9.04
CA GLN A 77 -8.74 7.73 -9.80
C GLN A 77 -8.45 8.73 -10.92
N GLU A 78 -7.80 8.28 -11.98
CA GLU A 78 -8.15 8.84 -13.29
C GLU A 78 -9.58 8.37 -13.57
N PRO A 79 -10.57 9.28 -13.62
CA PRO A 79 -11.92 8.86 -13.88
C PRO A 79 -11.97 8.39 -15.33
N GLN A 80 -12.48 7.18 -15.51
CA GLN A 80 -12.73 6.44 -16.76
C GLN A 80 -13.75 7.16 -17.67
N LYS A 81 -13.60 8.48 -17.89
CA LYS A 81 -14.60 9.35 -18.53
C LYS A 81 -14.63 9.18 -20.05
N GLU A 82 -13.54 8.74 -20.65
CA GLU A 82 -13.47 8.56 -22.12
C GLU A 82 -14.29 7.34 -22.60
N GLN A 83 -14.42 6.28 -21.81
CA GLN A 83 -15.22 5.11 -22.21
C GLN A 83 -16.74 5.36 -22.09
N THR A 84 -17.17 6.21 -21.16
CA THR A 84 -18.59 6.56 -20.99
C THR A 84 -19.06 7.59 -22.01
N PHE A 85 -18.16 8.37 -22.61
CA PHE A 85 -18.48 9.34 -23.66
C PHE A 85 -18.85 8.64 -24.97
N GLN A 86 -18.00 7.71 -25.43
CA GLN A 86 -18.21 6.92 -26.65
C GLN A 86 -19.50 6.10 -26.64
N LYS A 87 -19.85 5.48 -25.49
CA LYS A 87 -21.09 4.70 -25.36
C LYS A 87 -22.36 5.55 -25.36
N GLY A 88 -22.28 6.77 -24.81
CA GLY A 88 -23.40 7.71 -24.79
C GLY A 88 -23.74 8.26 -26.18
N GLU A 89 -22.72 8.55 -26.99
CA GLU A 89 -22.91 9.02 -28.37
C GLU A 89 -23.54 7.96 -29.27
N ALA A 90 -23.12 6.68 -29.15
CA ALA A 90 -23.72 5.58 -29.90
C ALA A 90 -25.22 5.39 -29.57
N LEU A 91 -25.60 5.52 -28.29
CA LEU A 91 -27.00 5.47 -27.85
C LEU A 91 -27.81 6.67 -28.36
N TRP A 92 -27.22 7.87 -28.36
CA TRP A 92 -27.86 9.08 -28.88
C TRP A 92 -28.12 8.98 -30.39
N PHE A 93 -27.14 8.46 -31.15
CA PHE A 93 -27.26 8.25 -32.60
C PHE A 93 -28.32 7.20 -32.96
N TRP A 94 -28.34 6.07 -32.23
CA TRP A 94 -29.34 5.01 -32.44
C TRP A 94 -30.76 5.50 -32.15
N ARG A 95 -30.93 6.30 -31.10
CA ARG A 95 -32.24 6.88 -30.72
C ARG A 95 -32.73 7.94 -31.71
N LYS A 96 -31.85 8.63 -32.45
CA LYS A 96 -32.23 9.61 -33.47
C LYS A 96 -32.71 8.94 -34.77
N ASN A 97 -32.06 7.87 -35.22
CA ASN A 97 -32.40 7.21 -36.49
C ASN A 97 -33.68 6.35 -36.41
N LEU A 98 -34.17 6.00 -35.22
CA LEU A 98 -35.45 5.32 -35.03
C LEU A 98 -36.69 6.19 -35.28
N LYS A 99 -36.53 7.51 -35.40
CA LYS A 99 -37.64 8.46 -35.59
C LYS A 99 -37.83 8.93 -37.03
N THR A 100 -37.01 8.46 -37.96
CA THR A 100 -36.99 8.90 -39.37
C THR A 100 -37.56 7.89 -40.35
N GLU A 101 -38.08 6.75 -39.89
CA GLU A 101 -38.70 5.70 -40.71
C GLU A 101 -40.22 5.60 -40.45
N GLY A 102 -40.94 6.73 -40.45
CA GLY A 102 -42.39 6.81 -40.35
C GLY A 102 -42.98 7.71 -41.41
#